data_AF-A0A9P7G6X8-F1
#
_entry.id   AF-A0A9P7G6X8-F1
#
_cell.length_a   1.000
_cell.length_b   1.000
_cell.length_c   1.000
_cell.angle_alpha   90.00
_cell.angle_beta   90.00
_cell.angle_gamma   90.00
#
_symmetry.space_group_name_H-M   'P 1'
#
loop_
_entity.id
_entity.type
_entity.pdbx_description
1 polymer ?
#
loop_
_entity_poly.entity_id
_entity_poly.type
_entity_poly.pdbx_seq_one_letter_code
_entity_poly.pdbx_strand_id
1 'polypeptide(L)'
;MDYGKPNLLDPMPVEFPPYLLILGKEERMAQSEENRLRLRASLGKADASELEEQEGVVLYHRNFRIFRSIKGFHTGYLDLTGRHLHRYIEIVDRFLAYAPDLCEVKKLETEFTFDEKDWSGVDVTYIDYKFSDDGSAWDAFRKKWKISPRFSFGRFVEQAQKTATLLQTGGPPSFQKLCLDHLPPKILDRIYEFASLGDARIISCTCRIRSLVFEHPDGRNFRTEKSELDLVEHQSLALASSDRLTSTVDFLLKHPELIEQLQTLTI
;
A
#
# COMPACT_ATOMS: atom_id res chain seq x y z
N MET A 1 -6.64 -31.40 25.23
CA MET A 1 -5.92 -31.09 23.99
C MET A 1 -5.08 -29.87 24.29
N ASP A 2 -3.78 -30.07 24.40
CA ASP A 2 -2.81 -29.06 24.82
C ASP A 2 -2.41 -28.25 23.57
N TYR A 3 -2.94 -27.02 23.45
CA TYR A 3 -2.55 -26.12 22.38
C TYR A 3 -1.19 -25.53 22.77
N GLY A 4 -0.13 -26.10 22.20
CA GLY A 4 1.25 -25.66 22.43
C GLY A 4 1.38 -24.14 22.30
N LYS A 5 1.97 -23.51 23.32
CA LYS A 5 2.22 -22.07 23.35
C LYS A 5 3.03 -21.67 22.10
N PRO A 6 2.55 -20.72 21.28
CA PRO A 6 3.29 -20.28 20.11
C PRO A 6 4.62 -19.65 20.55
N ASN A 7 5.70 -20.09 19.91
CA ASN A 7 7.05 -19.61 20.16
C ASN A 7 7.16 -18.17 19.63
N LEU A 8 7.09 -17.17 20.52
CA LEU A 8 7.11 -15.73 20.20
C LEU A 8 8.43 -15.23 19.57
N LEU A 9 9.39 -16.13 19.34
CA LEU A 9 10.71 -15.84 18.78
C LEU A 9 10.94 -16.44 17.40
N ASP A 10 9.96 -17.13 16.80
CA ASP A 10 10.10 -17.51 15.40
C ASP A 10 10.05 -16.24 14.55
N PRO A 11 11.10 -15.93 13.76
CA PRO A 11 11.03 -14.84 12.80
C PRO A 11 9.88 -15.15 11.85
N MET A 12 8.86 -14.29 11.85
CA MET A 12 7.76 -14.37 10.89
C MET A 12 8.37 -14.60 9.50
N PRO A 13 7.85 -15.55 8.71
CA PRO A 13 8.29 -15.70 7.33
C PRO A 13 8.03 -14.35 6.64
N VAL A 14 9.13 -13.66 6.30
CA VAL A 14 9.10 -12.39 5.57
C VAL A 14 8.78 -12.73 4.11
N GLU A 15 7.58 -13.23 3.86
CA GLU A 15 7.00 -13.41 2.52
C GLU A 15 6.14 -12.21 2.13
N PHE A 16 6.49 -11.01 2.59
CA PHE A 16 5.91 -9.80 2.02
C PHE A 16 6.88 -9.28 0.97
N PRO A 17 6.53 -9.39 -0.33
CA PRO A 17 7.32 -8.76 -1.36
C PRO A 17 7.39 -7.25 -1.07
N PRO A 18 8.56 -6.61 -1.18
CA PRO A 18 8.82 -5.24 -0.71
C PRO A 18 8.12 -4.14 -1.53
N TYR A 19 7.04 -4.48 -2.22
CA TYR A 19 6.41 -3.62 -3.19
C TYR A 19 5.20 -2.90 -2.58
N LEU A 20 5.34 -1.58 -2.40
CA LEU A 20 4.36 -0.49 -2.12
C LEU A 20 4.73 0.31 -0.89
N LEU A 21 5.56 1.34 -1.05
CA LEU A 21 6.04 2.16 0.08
C LEU A 21 4.99 3.17 0.58
N ILE A 22 4.08 3.66 -0.27
CA ILE A 22 3.07 4.67 0.07
C ILE A 22 1.89 4.01 0.77
N LEU A 23 1.30 2.96 0.16
CA LEU A 23 0.26 2.16 0.85
C LEU A 23 0.84 1.33 2.00
N GLY A 24 2.12 0.97 1.90
CA GLY A 24 2.81 0.28 2.96
C GLY A 24 3.05 1.13 4.19
N LYS A 25 3.01 2.48 4.13
CA LYS A 25 3.20 3.28 5.37
C LYS A 25 2.02 3.08 6.31
N GLU A 26 0.79 3.24 5.81
CA GLU A 26 -0.43 3.02 6.59
C GLU A 26 -0.54 1.56 7.04
N GLU A 27 -0.30 0.61 6.13
CA GLU A 27 -0.30 -0.83 6.47
C GLU A 27 0.77 -1.17 7.51
N ARG A 28 2.01 -0.66 7.38
CA ARG A 28 3.10 -0.88 8.36
C ARG A 28 2.80 -0.22 9.70
N MET A 29 2.23 0.98 9.71
CA MET A 29 1.81 1.63 10.96
C MET A 29 0.72 0.79 11.64
N ALA A 30 -0.29 0.35 10.88
CA ALA A 30 -1.35 -0.49 11.40
C ALA A 30 -0.81 -1.85 11.91
N GLN A 31 0.13 -2.47 11.18
CA GLN A 31 0.78 -3.72 11.56
C GLN A 31 1.69 -3.56 12.79
N SER A 32 2.42 -2.46 12.87
CA SER A 32 3.26 -2.15 14.04
C SER A 32 2.41 -1.98 15.28
N GLU A 33 1.27 -1.32 15.15
CA GLU A 33 0.32 -1.13 16.23
C GLU A 33 -0.36 -2.44 16.63
N GLU A 34 -0.76 -3.27 15.66
CA GLU A 34 -1.26 -4.63 15.91
C GLU A 34 -0.23 -5.47 16.69
N ASN A 35 1.03 -5.44 16.28
CA ASN A 35 2.11 -6.15 16.97
C ASN A 35 2.31 -5.62 18.41
N ARG A 36 2.22 -4.31 18.61
CA ARG A 36 2.28 -3.68 19.93
C ARG A 36 1.12 -4.15 20.83
N LEU A 37 -0.09 -4.20 20.28
CA LEU A 37 -1.27 -4.68 20.99
C LEU A 37 -1.18 -6.17 21.31
N ARG A 38 -0.71 -7.01 20.38
CA ARG A 38 -0.46 -8.44 20.64
C ARG A 38 0.54 -8.66 21.76
N LEU A 39 1.62 -7.89 21.78
CA LEU A 39 2.60 -7.94 22.87
C LEU A 39 1.94 -7.54 24.20
N ARG A 40 1.16 -6.45 24.24
CA ARG A 40 0.43 -6.05 25.45
C ARG A 40 -0.58 -7.11 25.89
N ALA A 41 -1.33 -7.72 24.96
CA ALA A 41 -2.29 -8.79 25.25
C ALA A 41 -1.58 -10.02 25.83
N SER A 42 -0.42 -10.40 25.30
CA SER A 42 0.41 -11.50 25.84
C SER A 42 0.88 -11.25 27.28
N LEU A 43 0.99 -9.98 27.67
CA LEU A 43 1.32 -9.54 29.03
C LEU A 43 0.09 -9.34 29.92
N GLY A 44 -1.12 -9.63 29.43
CA GLY A 44 -2.38 -9.39 30.12
C GLY A 44 -2.74 -7.89 30.28
N LYS A 45 -2.17 -7.03 29.41
CA LYS A 45 -2.28 -5.56 29.50
C LYS A 45 -3.09 -4.91 28.36
N ALA A 46 -3.70 -5.69 27.49
CA ALA A 46 -4.58 -5.19 26.43
C ALA A 46 -5.90 -5.93 26.45
N ASP A 47 -6.95 -5.22 26.05
CA ASP A 47 -8.28 -5.78 25.86
C ASP A 47 -8.35 -6.54 24.52
N ALA A 48 -9.08 -7.64 24.49
CA ALA A 48 -9.33 -8.40 23.27
C ALA A 48 -10.05 -7.56 22.21
N SER A 49 -10.93 -6.64 22.64
CA SER A 49 -11.64 -5.70 21.76
C SER A 49 -10.69 -4.74 21.02
N GLU A 50 -9.65 -4.22 21.70
CA GLU A 50 -8.64 -3.34 21.06
C GLU A 50 -7.88 -4.08 19.95
N LEU A 51 -7.55 -5.36 20.17
CA LEU A 51 -6.85 -6.17 19.20
C LEU A 51 -7.72 -6.47 17.97
N GLU A 52 -8.97 -6.87 18.18
CA GLU A 52 -9.93 -7.12 17.10
C GLU A 52 -10.16 -5.87 16.24
N GLU A 53 -10.30 -4.72 16.89
CA GLU A 53 -10.43 -3.44 16.20
C GLU A 53 -9.22 -3.16 15.28
N GLN A 54 -8.02 -3.36 15.80
CA GLN A 54 -6.78 -3.10 15.06
C GLN A 54 -6.54 -4.11 13.94
N GLU A 55 -6.86 -5.39 14.15
CA GLU A 55 -6.86 -6.40 13.08
C GLU A 55 -7.80 -5.98 11.94
N GLY A 56 -8.96 -5.41 12.27
CA GLY A 56 -9.87 -4.80 11.30
C GLY A 56 -9.21 -3.69 10.47
N VAL A 57 -8.39 -2.83 11.07
CA VAL A 57 -7.65 -1.77 10.37
C VAL A 57 -6.63 -2.35 9.40
N VAL A 58 -5.85 -3.35 9.82
CA VAL A 58 -4.83 -3.98 8.97
C VAL A 58 -5.47 -4.66 7.77
N LEU A 59 -6.54 -5.42 7.99
CA LEU A 59 -7.30 -6.04 6.91
C LEU A 59 -7.85 -4.98 5.95
N TYR A 60 -8.35 -3.85 6.47
CA TYR A 60 -8.91 -2.79 5.64
C TYR A 60 -7.90 -2.27 4.61
N HIS A 61 -6.68 -1.93 5.05
CA HIS A 61 -5.62 -1.50 4.13
C HIS A 61 -5.21 -2.61 3.16
N ARG A 62 -5.15 -3.86 3.63
CA ARG A 62 -4.83 -5.03 2.79
C ARG A 62 -5.88 -5.25 1.68
N ASN A 63 -7.17 -5.13 1.98
CA ASN A 63 -8.24 -5.29 0.99
C ASN A 63 -8.19 -4.16 -0.05
N PHE A 64 -8.02 -2.90 0.38
CA PHE A 64 -7.89 -1.76 -0.53
C PHE A 64 -6.66 -1.84 -1.44
N ARG A 65 -5.60 -2.49 -0.98
CA ARG A 65 -4.35 -2.63 -1.74
C ARG A 65 -4.56 -3.31 -3.08
N ILE A 66 -5.42 -4.31 -3.18
CA ILE A 66 -5.68 -5.03 -4.44
C ILE A 66 -6.27 -4.06 -5.47
N PHE A 67 -7.37 -3.39 -5.11
CA PHE A 67 -8.06 -2.43 -5.99
C PHE A 67 -7.16 -1.27 -6.39
N ARG A 68 -6.46 -0.67 -5.42
CA ARG A 68 -5.53 0.45 -5.68
C ARG A 68 -4.33 0.03 -6.54
N SER A 69 -3.82 -1.19 -6.36
CA SER A 69 -2.70 -1.68 -7.17
C SER A 69 -3.10 -1.85 -8.63
N ILE A 70 -4.23 -2.51 -8.91
CA ILE A 70 -4.75 -2.66 -10.27
C ILE A 70 -4.96 -1.29 -10.91
N LYS A 71 -5.59 -0.36 -10.17
CA LYS A 71 -5.75 1.03 -10.61
C LYS A 71 -4.42 1.69 -10.94
N GLY A 72 -3.42 1.57 -10.07
CA GLY A 72 -2.10 2.18 -10.27
C GLY A 72 -1.33 1.61 -11.47
N PHE A 73 -1.50 0.33 -11.80
CA PHE A 73 -0.94 -0.23 -13.04
C PHE A 73 -1.55 0.42 -14.29
N HIS A 74 -2.85 0.68 -14.29
CA HIS A 74 -3.58 1.28 -15.42
C HIS A 74 -3.40 2.79 -15.53
N THR A 75 -3.33 3.51 -14.42
CA THR A 75 -3.16 4.98 -14.42
C THR A 75 -1.70 5.40 -14.48
N GLY A 76 -0.76 4.48 -14.26
CA GLY A 76 0.65 4.78 -14.06
C GLY A 76 0.98 5.41 -12.70
N TYR A 77 -0.03 5.65 -11.86
CA TYR A 77 0.12 6.17 -10.50
C TYR A 77 0.27 4.99 -9.51
N LEU A 78 1.46 4.40 -9.47
CA LEU A 78 1.83 3.38 -8.50
C LEU A 78 3.17 3.74 -7.86
N ASP A 79 3.32 3.42 -6.58
CA ASP A 79 4.56 3.54 -5.83
C ASP A 79 5.73 2.94 -6.64
N LEU A 80 6.91 3.58 -6.57
CA LEU A 80 8.14 3.28 -7.34
C LEU A 80 8.66 1.83 -7.25
N THR A 81 8.01 1.00 -6.44
CA THR A 81 8.36 -0.40 -6.28
C THR A 81 7.75 -1.25 -7.40
N GLY A 82 8.42 -1.31 -8.54
CA GLY A 82 8.31 -2.41 -9.51
C GLY A 82 6.92 -2.62 -10.11
N ARG A 83 6.62 -1.89 -11.19
CA ARG A 83 5.48 -2.21 -12.08
C ARG A 83 5.86 -3.35 -13.02
N HIS A 84 6.07 -4.54 -12.45
CA HIS A 84 6.43 -5.73 -13.22
C HIS A 84 5.20 -6.51 -13.65
N LEU A 85 5.29 -7.15 -14.83
CA LEU A 85 4.21 -7.94 -15.40
C LEU A 85 3.78 -9.09 -14.48
N HIS A 86 4.72 -9.87 -13.93
CA HIS A 86 4.40 -11.00 -13.04
C HIS A 86 3.52 -10.56 -11.86
N ARG A 87 3.85 -9.42 -11.25
CA ARG A 87 3.14 -8.87 -10.11
C ARG A 87 1.73 -8.41 -10.49
N TYR A 88 1.58 -7.79 -11.66
CA TYR A 88 0.25 -7.42 -12.16
C TYR A 88 -0.63 -8.66 -12.35
N ILE A 89 -0.10 -9.71 -12.97
CA ILE A 89 -0.80 -10.99 -13.17
C ILE A 89 -1.25 -11.56 -11.83
N GLU A 90 -0.35 -11.70 -10.85
CA GLU A 90 -0.70 -12.24 -9.53
C GLU A 90 -1.79 -11.45 -8.79
N ILE A 91 -1.84 -10.12 -8.98
CA ILE A 91 -2.84 -9.27 -8.33
C ILE A 91 -4.18 -9.41 -9.06
N VAL A 92 -4.17 -9.44 -10.39
CA VAL A 92 -5.37 -9.66 -11.19
C VAL A 92 -5.95 -11.04 -10.95
N ASP A 93 -5.13 -12.10 -10.92
CA ASP A 93 -5.57 -13.46 -10.63
C ASP A 93 -6.24 -13.55 -9.26
N ARG A 94 -5.63 -12.92 -8.25
CA ARG A 94 -6.24 -12.79 -6.93
C ARG A 94 -7.59 -12.07 -7.02
N PHE A 95 -7.66 -10.92 -7.69
CA PHE A 95 -8.92 -10.18 -7.88
C PHE A 95 -10.01 -11.03 -8.57
N LEU A 96 -9.66 -11.76 -9.63
CA LEU A 96 -10.59 -12.62 -10.36
C LEU A 96 -11.05 -13.82 -9.53
N ALA A 97 -10.21 -14.32 -8.62
CA ALA A 97 -10.58 -15.41 -7.73
C ALA A 97 -11.73 -15.04 -6.76
N TYR A 98 -11.90 -13.76 -6.40
CA TYR A 98 -13.04 -13.32 -5.57
C TYR A 98 -14.36 -13.32 -6.34
N ALA A 99 -14.33 -13.13 -7.66
CA ALA A 99 -15.51 -12.79 -8.44
C ALA A 99 -16.63 -13.85 -8.37
N PRO A 100 -16.37 -15.17 -8.49
CA PRO A 100 -17.42 -16.18 -8.41
C PRO A 100 -18.12 -16.17 -7.05
N ASP A 101 -17.34 -16.16 -5.96
CA ASP A 101 -17.90 -16.13 -4.61
C ASP A 101 -18.67 -14.83 -4.33
N LEU A 102 -18.16 -13.70 -4.82
CA LEU A 102 -18.85 -12.41 -4.66
C LEU A 102 -20.19 -12.43 -5.41
N CYS A 103 -20.24 -13.01 -6.61
CA CYS A 103 -21.48 -13.19 -7.36
C CYS A 103 -22.49 -14.09 -6.63
N GLU A 104 -22.05 -15.12 -5.90
CA GLU A 104 -22.96 -15.95 -5.11
C GLU A 104 -23.55 -15.19 -3.92
N VAL A 105 -22.72 -14.45 -3.17
CA VAL A 105 -23.21 -13.55 -2.12
C VAL A 105 -24.15 -12.51 -2.72
N LYS A 106 -23.84 -12.04 -3.94
CA LYS A 106 -24.60 -11.00 -4.61
C LYS A 106 -26.07 -11.36 -4.86
N LYS A 107 -26.35 -12.64 -5.06
CA LYS A 107 -27.72 -13.12 -5.33
C LYS A 107 -28.63 -13.08 -4.09
N LEU A 108 -28.04 -12.95 -2.89
CA LEU A 108 -28.75 -13.04 -1.61
C LEU A 108 -29.09 -11.67 -1.02
N GLU A 109 -28.60 -10.59 -1.65
CA GLU A 109 -28.79 -9.23 -1.19
C GLU A 109 -30.11 -8.63 -1.66
N THR A 110 -30.56 -7.61 -0.94
CA THR A 110 -31.61 -6.70 -1.35
C THR A 110 -31.13 -5.28 -1.08
N GLU A 111 -31.06 -4.49 -2.14
CA GLU A 111 -30.73 -3.08 -2.06
C GLU A 111 -31.80 -2.32 -1.28
N PHE A 112 -31.39 -1.45 -0.38
CA PHE A 112 -32.29 -0.50 0.27
C PHE A 112 -31.62 0.87 0.34
N THR A 113 -32.44 1.91 0.29
CA THR A 113 -32.00 3.29 0.45
C THR A 113 -32.36 3.79 1.84
N PHE A 114 -31.50 4.62 2.42
CA PHE A 114 -31.80 5.36 3.64
C PHE A 114 -31.25 6.79 3.52
N ASP A 115 -31.95 7.73 4.14
CA ASP A 115 -31.53 9.12 4.18
C ASP A 115 -30.79 9.38 5.49
N GLU A 116 -29.59 9.97 5.39
CA GLU A 116 -28.81 10.41 6.54
C GLU A 116 -28.25 11.81 6.27
N LYS A 117 -28.21 12.66 7.30
CA LYS A 117 -27.60 13.97 7.19
C LYS A 117 -26.10 13.85 7.13
N ASP A 118 -25.49 14.44 6.12
CA ASP A 118 -24.03 14.54 6.06
C ASP A 118 -23.48 15.51 7.12
N TRP A 119 -22.16 15.68 7.14
CA TRP A 119 -21.46 16.58 8.07
C TRP A 119 -21.84 18.06 7.91
N SER A 120 -22.49 18.43 6.81
CA SER A 120 -23.02 19.79 6.56
C SER A 120 -24.50 19.93 6.93
N GLY A 121 -25.15 18.85 7.37
CA GLY A 121 -26.57 18.81 7.73
C GLY A 121 -27.51 18.65 6.54
N VAL A 122 -26.97 18.35 5.34
CA VAL A 122 -27.75 18.09 4.12
C VAL A 122 -28.18 16.63 4.12
N ASP A 123 -29.46 16.37 3.85
CA ASP A 123 -29.97 15.01 3.70
C ASP A 123 -29.36 14.37 2.44
N VAL A 124 -28.62 13.28 2.63
CA VAL A 124 -28.00 12.49 1.56
C VAL A 124 -28.62 11.09 1.58
N THR A 125 -29.13 10.65 0.43
CA THR A 125 -29.61 9.29 0.25
C THR A 125 -28.44 8.34 0.00
N TYR A 126 -28.26 7.37 0.90
CA TYR A 126 -27.26 6.31 0.78
C TYR A 126 -27.92 5.01 0.32
N ILE A 127 -27.16 4.22 -0.43
CA ILE A 127 -27.53 2.87 -0.85
C ILE A 127 -26.77 1.88 0.03
N ASP A 128 -27.49 0.96 0.67
CA ASP A 128 -26.90 -0.15 1.41
C ASP A 128 -27.67 -1.44 1.15
N TYR A 129 -27.20 -2.55 1.73
CA TYR A 129 -27.61 -3.89 1.35
C TYR A 129 -28.04 -4.68 2.58
N LYS A 130 -29.24 -5.26 2.50
CA LYS A 130 -29.75 -6.24 3.46
C LYS A 130 -29.62 -7.64 2.88
N PHE A 131 -29.33 -8.60 3.73
CA PHE A 131 -29.22 -9.99 3.34
C PHE A 131 -30.43 -10.78 3.84
N SER A 132 -30.91 -11.71 3.02
CA SER A 132 -32.04 -12.59 3.35
C SER A 132 -31.74 -13.61 4.45
N ASP A 133 -30.46 -13.87 4.73
CA ASP A 133 -29.95 -14.87 5.66
C ASP A 133 -29.31 -14.24 6.92
N ASP A 134 -29.79 -13.07 7.32
CA ASP A 134 -29.23 -12.26 8.41
C ASP A 134 -27.74 -11.90 8.23
N GLY A 135 -27.20 -11.99 7.01
CA GLY A 135 -25.82 -11.62 6.68
C GLY A 135 -24.80 -12.76 6.79
N SER A 136 -25.25 -13.99 7.05
CA SER A 136 -24.35 -15.14 7.25
C SER A 136 -23.46 -15.44 6.04
N ALA A 137 -23.97 -15.26 4.82
CA ALA A 137 -23.24 -15.44 3.58
C ALA A 137 -22.16 -14.37 3.39
N TRP A 138 -22.47 -13.12 3.73
CA TRP A 138 -21.48 -12.04 3.71
C TRP A 138 -20.38 -12.30 4.73
N ASP A 139 -20.71 -12.74 5.93
CA ASP A 139 -19.73 -13.08 6.97
C ASP A 139 -18.82 -14.25 6.56
N ALA A 140 -19.41 -15.29 5.96
CA ALA A 140 -18.66 -16.42 5.41
C ALA A 140 -17.69 -15.95 4.31
N PHE A 141 -18.16 -15.10 3.40
CA PHE A 141 -17.33 -14.50 2.36
C PHE A 141 -16.21 -13.64 2.94
N ARG A 142 -16.53 -12.74 3.88
CA ARG A 142 -15.54 -11.91 4.57
C ARG A 142 -14.47 -12.74 5.23
N LYS A 143 -14.86 -13.79 5.96
CA LYS A 143 -13.95 -14.68 6.66
C LYS A 143 -13.05 -15.45 5.69
N LYS A 144 -13.60 -16.01 4.61
CA LYS A 144 -12.85 -16.73 3.57
C LYS A 144 -11.78 -15.84 2.94
N TRP A 145 -12.15 -14.61 2.63
CA TRP A 145 -11.34 -13.66 1.87
C TRP A 145 -10.55 -12.67 2.74
N LYS A 146 -10.64 -12.82 4.07
CA LYS A 146 -10.03 -11.93 5.08
C LYS A 146 -10.38 -10.47 4.81
N ILE A 147 -11.66 -10.19 4.63
CA ILE A 147 -12.19 -8.83 4.44
C ILE A 147 -12.43 -8.21 5.81
N SER A 148 -11.93 -6.99 5.99
CA SER A 148 -12.14 -6.22 7.21
C SER A 148 -13.61 -6.12 7.60
N PRO A 149 -13.95 -6.29 8.89
CA PRO A 149 -15.30 -5.99 9.39
C PRO A 149 -15.75 -4.55 9.12
N ARG A 150 -14.79 -3.61 8.99
CA ARG A 150 -15.03 -2.19 8.66
C ARG A 150 -15.44 -1.96 7.19
N PHE A 151 -15.31 -2.98 6.35
CA PHE A 151 -15.74 -2.93 4.97
C PHE A 151 -17.21 -3.32 4.88
N SER A 152 -18.09 -2.36 4.57
CA SER A 152 -19.48 -2.68 4.24
C SER A 152 -19.54 -3.41 2.90
N PHE A 153 -20.57 -4.23 2.72
CA PHE A 153 -20.78 -4.97 1.48
C PHE A 153 -20.88 -4.03 0.27
N GLY A 154 -21.68 -2.96 0.40
CA GLY A 154 -21.86 -1.98 -0.68
C GLY A 154 -20.56 -1.31 -1.13
N ARG A 155 -19.71 -0.89 -0.17
CA ARG A 155 -18.39 -0.34 -0.50
C ARG A 155 -17.52 -1.37 -1.20
N PHE A 156 -17.58 -2.63 -0.80
CA PHE A 156 -16.74 -3.69 -1.40
C PHE A 156 -17.16 -3.94 -2.85
N VAL A 157 -18.46 -4.08 -3.10
CA VAL A 157 -19.02 -4.24 -4.44
C VAL A 157 -18.68 -3.04 -5.32
N GLU A 158 -18.80 -1.82 -4.80
CA GLU A 158 -18.46 -0.61 -5.53
C GLU A 158 -16.98 -0.61 -5.99
N GLN A 159 -16.04 -0.95 -5.09
CA GLN A 159 -14.62 -1.03 -5.45
C GLN A 159 -14.33 -2.17 -6.43
N ALA A 160 -14.97 -3.33 -6.24
CA ALA A 160 -14.84 -4.47 -7.13
C ALA A 160 -15.37 -4.13 -8.54
N GLN A 161 -16.52 -3.46 -8.64
CA GLN A 161 -17.11 -3.05 -9.91
C GLN A 161 -16.26 -1.98 -10.60
N LYS A 162 -15.78 -0.97 -9.88
CA LYS A 162 -14.82 0.03 -10.42
C LYS A 162 -13.57 -0.64 -10.98
N THR A 163 -13.06 -1.66 -10.29
CA THR A 163 -11.88 -2.42 -10.72
C THR A 163 -12.19 -3.29 -11.94
N ALA A 164 -13.35 -3.95 -11.97
CA ALA A 164 -13.80 -4.75 -13.11
C ALA A 164 -14.00 -3.88 -14.36
N THR A 165 -14.67 -2.74 -14.23
CA THR A 165 -14.82 -1.76 -15.33
C THR A 165 -13.45 -1.31 -15.83
N LEU A 166 -12.52 -0.98 -14.93
CA LEU A 166 -11.17 -0.59 -15.33
C LEU A 166 -10.44 -1.70 -16.11
N LEU A 167 -10.59 -2.97 -15.72
CA LEU A 167 -9.98 -4.09 -16.45
C LEU A 167 -10.62 -4.29 -17.84
N GLN A 168 -11.91 -3.99 -17.99
CA GLN A 168 -12.64 -4.16 -19.25
C GLN A 168 -12.45 -2.99 -20.22
N THR A 169 -12.52 -1.76 -19.72
CA THR A 169 -12.55 -0.54 -20.53
C THR A 169 -11.26 0.27 -20.44
N GLY A 170 -10.37 -0.07 -19.50
CA GLY A 170 -9.09 0.61 -19.34
C GLY A 170 -8.14 0.35 -20.49
N GLY A 171 -7.21 1.27 -20.70
CA GLY A 171 -6.07 1.05 -21.59
C GLY A 171 -5.16 -0.08 -21.09
N PRO A 172 -4.13 -0.46 -21.85
CA PRO A 172 -3.17 -1.46 -21.38
C PRO A 172 -2.45 -0.97 -20.11
N PRO A 173 -2.19 -1.87 -19.14
CA PRO A 173 -1.43 -1.52 -17.94
C PRO A 173 -0.02 -1.01 -18.31
N SER A 174 0.46 0.00 -17.59
CA SER A 174 1.79 0.56 -17.75
C SER A 174 2.81 -0.20 -16.91
N PHE A 175 3.76 -0.86 -17.58
CA PHE A 175 4.85 -1.57 -16.93
C PHE A 175 6.14 -0.74 -16.87
N GLN A 176 6.94 -0.96 -15.83
CA GLN A 176 8.24 -0.35 -15.68
C GLN A 176 9.22 -0.98 -16.68
N LYS A 177 9.72 -0.17 -17.61
CA LYS A 177 10.70 -0.60 -18.64
C LYS A 177 12.14 -0.57 -18.12
N LEU A 178 12.45 0.42 -17.28
CA LEU A 178 13.79 0.67 -16.77
C LEU A 178 13.81 0.47 -15.26
N CYS A 179 14.69 -0.39 -14.79
CA CYS A 179 14.95 -0.65 -13.39
C CYS A 179 16.36 -0.14 -13.05
N LEU A 180 16.62 0.22 -11.78
CA LEU A 180 17.92 0.78 -11.38
C LEU A 180 19.06 -0.22 -11.63
N ASP A 181 18.80 -1.51 -11.51
CA ASP A 181 19.73 -2.59 -11.82
C ASP A 181 20.06 -2.74 -13.31
N HIS A 182 19.23 -2.18 -14.19
CA HIS A 182 19.52 -2.11 -15.62
C HIS A 182 20.43 -0.94 -15.99
N LEU A 183 20.68 0.01 -15.06
CA LEU A 183 21.53 1.15 -15.32
C LEU A 183 23.02 0.78 -15.22
N PRO A 184 23.88 1.30 -16.10
CA PRO A 184 25.33 1.15 -15.95
C PRO A 184 25.79 1.68 -14.59
N PRO A 185 26.79 1.06 -13.94
CA PRO A 185 27.29 1.50 -12.63
C PRO A 185 27.61 3.00 -12.56
N LYS A 186 28.21 3.57 -13.62
CA LYS A 186 28.52 5.00 -13.71
C LYS A 186 27.30 5.91 -13.63
N ILE A 187 26.17 5.49 -14.21
CA ILE A 187 24.92 6.26 -14.14
C ILE A 187 24.34 6.19 -12.74
N LEU A 188 24.38 5.01 -12.11
CA LEU A 188 24.00 4.87 -10.72
C LEU A 188 24.86 5.74 -9.81
N ASP A 189 26.19 5.77 -10.00
CA ASP A 189 27.08 6.62 -9.20
C ASP A 189 26.74 8.10 -9.34
N ARG A 190 26.41 8.56 -10.55
CA ARG A 190 25.90 9.92 -10.76
C ARG A 190 24.57 10.17 -10.06
N ILE A 191 23.62 9.23 -10.10
CA ILE A 191 22.35 9.35 -9.36
C ILE A 191 22.63 9.50 -7.86
N TYR A 192 23.56 8.71 -7.31
CA TYR A 192 23.94 8.78 -5.90
C TYR A 192 24.68 10.09 -5.55
N GLU A 193 25.49 10.63 -6.45
CA GLU A 193 26.18 11.91 -6.26
C GLU A 193 25.20 13.09 -6.12
N PHE A 194 24.07 13.05 -6.83
CA PHE A 194 23.03 14.08 -6.76
C PHE A 194 21.93 13.78 -5.72
N ALA A 195 21.88 12.57 -5.18
CA ALA A 195 20.88 12.19 -4.18
C ALA A 195 21.24 12.79 -2.81
N SER A 196 20.22 13.27 -2.07
CA SER A 196 20.43 13.57 -0.65
C SER A 196 20.79 12.29 0.10
N LEU A 197 21.41 12.40 1.29
CA LEU A 197 21.73 11.21 2.10
C LEU A 197 20.48 10.38 2.41
N GLY A 198 19.32 11.02 2.63
CA GLY A 198 18.05 10.35 2.82
C GLY A 198 17.61 9.57 1.59
N ASP A 199 17.66 10.21 0.41
CA ASP A 199 17.28 9.58 -0.85
C ASP A 199 18.23 8.44 -1.22
N ALA A 200 19.53 8.60 -1.03
CA ALA A 200 20.52 7.57 -1.24
C ALA A 200 20.24 6.34 -0.34
N ARG A 201 19.89 6.54 0.93
CA ARG A 201 19.46 5.45 1.83
C ARG A 201 18.19 4.77 1.32
N ILE A 202 17.19 5.53 0.88
CA ILE A 202 15.95 4.99 0.31
C ILE A 202 16.25 4.15 -0.94
N ILE A 203 17.01 4.69 -1.90
CA ILE A 203 17.41 3.99 -3.12
C ILE A 203 18.13 2.68 -2.77
N SER A 204 19.07 2.72 -1.83
CA SER A 204 19.82 1.54 -1.39
C SER A 204 18.96 0.49 -0.70
N CYS A 205 17.92 0.90 0.02
CA CYS A 205 16.94 -0.02 0.62
C CYS A 205 16.02 -0.67 -0.41
N THR A 206 15.82 -0.06 -1.59
CA THR A 206 14.95 -0.63 -2.64
C THR A 206 15.60 -1.71 -3.48
N CYS A 207 16.94 -1.71 -3.59
CA CYS A 207 17.68 -2.61 -4.46
C CYS A 207 18.76 -3.37 -3.68
N ARG A 208 18.66 -4.70 -3.60
CA ARG A 208 19.70 -5.56 -2.98
C ARG A 208 21.09 -5.41 -3.61
N ILE A 209 21.18 -4.84 -4.81
CA ILE A 209 22.42 -4.76 -5.62
C ILE A 209 23.50 -3.87 -5.00
N ARG A 210 23.22 -3.08 -3.96
CA ARG A 210 24.22 -2.19 -3.33
C ARG A 210 24.38 -2.32 -1.82
N SER A 211 24.01 -3.45 -1.21
CA SER A 211 24.48 -3.74 0.15
C SER A 211 26.01 -3.96 0.25
N LEU A 212 26.74 -3.93 -0.89
CA LEU A 212 28.16 -4.26 -0.99
C LEU A 212 29.10 -3.13 -1.41
N VAL A 213 28.63 -1.95 -1.83
CA VAL A 213 29.54 -0.90 -2.33
C VAL A 213 29.09 0.49 -1.86
N PHE A 214 29.38 0.79 -0.60
CA PHE A 214 29.49 2.16 -0.09
C PHE A 214 30.85 2.32 0.59
N GLU A 215 31.92 1.98 -0.13
CA GLU A 215 33.20 2.65 0.10
C GLU A 215 33.12 3.97 -0.65
N HIS A 216 32.58 4.99 0.02
CA HIS A 216 32.69 6.36 -0.44
C HIS A 216 34.20 6.68 -0.54
N PRO A 217 34.69 7.39 -1.58
CA PRO A 217 36.13 7.65 -1.77
C PRO A 217 36.80 8.43 -0.62
N ASP A 218 36.00 9.02 0.28
CA ASP A 218 36.40 9.66 1.53
C ASP A 218 36.43 8.70 2.75
N GLY A 219 36.36 7.38 2.54
CA GLY A 219 36.59 6.37 3.58
C GLY A 219 35.48 6.24 4.63
N ARG A 220 34.33 6.89 4.42
CA ARG A 220 33.19 6.80 5.33
C ARG A 220 32.41 5.51 5.08
N ASN A 221 32.69 4.51 5.90
CA ASN A 221 31.89 3.29 5.98
C ASN A 221 30.48 3.62 6.50
N PHE A 222 29.48 3.57 5.63
CA PHE A 222 28.07 3.66 6.02
C PHE A 222 27.62 2.32 6.63
N ARG A 223 28.16 1.97 7.80
CA ARG A 223 27.54 0.96 8.66
C ARG A 223 26.35 1.61 9.34
N THR A 224 25.15 1.15 9.01
CA THR A 224 23.91 1.53 9.70
C THR A 224 23.92 0.94 11.11
N GLU A 225 24.52 1.64 12.07
CA GLU A 225 24.06 1.52 13.45
C GLU A 225 22.70 2.19 13.50
N LYS A 226 21.63 1.39 13.57
CA LYS A 226 20.26 1.90 13.72
C LYS A 226 20.12 2.49 15.12
N SER A 227 20.40 3.79 15.24
CA SER A 227 19.96 4.59 16.38
C SER A 227 18.44 4.81 16.28
N GLU A 228 17.69 4.62 17.36
CA GLU A 228 16.25 4.97 17.40
C GLU A 228 16.03 6.47 17.11
N LEU A 229 17.03 7.31 17.38
CA LEU A 229 17.01 8.74 17.02
C LEU A 229 16.95 8.94 15.49
N ASP A 230 17.64 8.10 14.71
CA ASP A 230 17.71 8.22 13.25
C ASP A 230 16.34 7.96 12.59
N LEU A 231 15.48 7.13 13.20
CA LEU A 231 14.16 6.82 12.64
C LEU A 231 13.21 8.02 12.69
N VAL A 232 13.23 8.77 13.79
CA VAL A 232 12.41 9.98 13.96
C VAL A 232 12.93 11.09 13.04
N GLU A 233 14.25 11.25 12.96
CA GLU A 233 14.89 12.24 12.09
C GLU A 233 14.71 11.91 10.60
N HIS A 234 14.71 10.63 10.22
CA HIS A 234 14.39 10.22 8.85
C HIS A 234 12.93 10.43 8.48
N GLN A 235 12.00 10.23 9.41
CA GLN A 235 10.60 10.53 9.15
C GLN A 235 10.36 12.02 8.95
N SER A 236 10.98 12.88 9.76
CA SER A 236 10.88 14.33 9.58
C SER A 236 11.55 14.80 8.28
N LEU A 237 12.71 14.23 7.93
CA LEU A 237 13.40 14.53 6.68
C LEU A 237 12.61 14.08 5.45
N ALA A 238 11.96 12.91 5.51
CA ALA A 238 11.12 12.39 4.43
C ALA A 238 9.87 13.26 4.22
N LEU A 239 9.24 13.73 5.31
CA LEU A 239 8.12 14.67 5.23
C LEU A 239 8.57 16.00 4.62
N ALA A 240 9.67 16.58 5.09
CA ALA A 240 10.20 17.83 4.55
C ALA A 240 10.62 17.71 3.07
N SER A 241 11.14 16.55 2.65
CA SER A 241 11.50 16.29 1.25
C SER A 241 10.26 16.12 0.38
N SER A 242 9.21 15.47 0.89
CA SER A 242 7.90 15.37 0.23
C SER A 242 7.27 16.74 0.02
N ASP A 243 7.29 17.60 1.04
CA ASP A 243 6.75 18.96 0.95
C ASP A 243 7.53 19.80 -0.08
N ARG A 244 8.86 19.66 -0.11
CA ARG A 244 9.71 20.35 -1.08
C ARG A 244 9.47 19.86 -2.51
N LEU A 245 9.30 18.55 -2.71
CA LEU A 245 8.96 17.98 -4.02
C LEU A 245 7.59 18.50 -4.48
N THR A 246 6.59 18.50 -3.60
CA THR A 246 5.24 19.01 -3.91
C THR A 246 5.30 20.48 -4.30
N SER A 247 6.03 21.30 -3.54
CA SER A 247 6.22 22.72 -3.85
C SER A 247 6.96 22.93 -5.18
N THR A 248 7.94 22.09 -5.50
CA THR A 248 8.68 22.15 -6.77
C THR A 248 7.79 21.76 -7.94
N VAL A 249 6.97 20.72 -7.78
CA VAL A 249 5.99 20.31 -8.80
C VAL A 249 4.95 21.41 -9.02
N ASP A 250 4.42 22.00 -7.95
CA ASP A 250 3.49 23.13 -8.04
C ASP A 250 4.11 24.34 -8.74
N PHE A 251 5.39 24.62 -8.49
CA PHE A 251 6.13 25.66 -9.20
C PHE A 251 6.23 25.35 -10.70
N LEU A 252 6.64 24.13 -11.07
CA LEU A 252 6.75 23.73 -12.47
C LEU A 252 5.40 23.77 -13.19
N LEU A 253 4.32 23.36 -12.52
CA LEU A 253 2.97 23.42 -13.07
C LEU A 253 2.47 24.85 -13.30
N LYS A 254 2.97 25.82 -12.52
CA LYS A 254 2.68 27.26 -12.71
C LYS A 254 3.50 27.91 -13.82
N HIS A 255 4.55 27.24 -14.29
CA HIS A 255 5.51 27.74 -15.28
C HIS A 255 5.65 26.76 -16.45
N PRO A 256 4.60 26.59 -17.28
CA PRO A 256 4.58 25.63 -18.38
C PRO A 256 5.71 25.85 -19.41
N GLU A 257 6.19 27.08 -19.57
CA GLU A 257 7.33 27.42 -20.42
C GLU A 257 8.64 26.74 -19.97
N LEU A 258 8.83 26.53 -18.67
CA LEU A 258 10.00 25.83 -18.13
C LEU A 258 9.90 24.32 -18.39
N ILE A 259 8.69 23.77 -18.41
CA ILE A 259 8.44 22.37 -18.77
C ILE A 259 8.76 22.15 -20.25
N GLU A 260 8.36 23.06 -21.14
CA GLU A 260 8.70 23.00 -22.57
C GLU A 260 10.22 23.09 -22.79
N GLN A 261 10.91 24.01 -22.10
CA GLN A 261 12.37 24.11 -22.17
C GLN A 261 13.06 22.84 -21.67
N LEU A 262 12.60 22.26 -20.56
CA LEU A 262 13.12 20.98 -20.05
C LEU A 262 12.94 19.84 -21.06
N GLN A 263 11.81 19.78 -21.76
CA GLN A 263 11.59 18.78 -22.80
C GLN A 263 12.57 18.95 -23.98
N THR A 264 12.87 20.19 -24.38
CA THR A 264 13.85 20.46 -25.45
C THR A 264 15.30 20.17 -25.08
N LEU A 265 15.63 20.08 -23.79
CA LEU A 265 16.96 19.75 -23.27
C LEU A 265 17.24 18.24 -23.20
N THR A 266 16.25 17.41 -23.55
CA THR A 266 16.38 15.95 -23.53
C THR A 266 16.96 15.47 -24.87
N ILE A 267 18.25 15.18 -24.90
CA ILE A 267 18.96 14.51 -26.03
C ILE A 267 18.66 13.01 -26.00
#